data_AF-A0A444HIU3-F1
#
_entry.id   AF-A0A444HIU3-F1
#
_cell.length_a   1.000
_cell.length_b   1.000
_cell.length_c   1.000
_cell.angle_alpha   90.00
_cell.angle_beta   90.00
_cell.angle_gamma   90.00
#
_symmetry.space_group_name_H-M   'P 1'
#
loop_
_entity.id
_entity.type
_entity.pdbx_description
1 polymer ?
#
loop_
_entity_poly.entity_id
_entity_poly.type
_entity_poly.pdbx_seq_one_letter_code
_entity_poly.pdbx_strand_id
1 'polypeptide(L)'
;MAPGATSRHGGTAFKTGWFTKAARKARISDSELLKAIRQVAEGKAGDLGGVWRSNMAKGTKYKSDAFEAIHTSAKAMHKIGTIDKETMRSFDESCLVSPSVLDPEEIKALRESNHVSQPVFARYLNTSESTVQKWESGAKRPSGIALKLLSIVQKHGLQFLN
;
A
#
# COMPACT_ATOMS: atom_id res chain seq x y z
N MET A 1 49.79 15.62 -26.89
CA MET A 1 48.49 15.29 -27.51
C MET A 1 48.10 13.88 -27.09
N ALA A 2 47.05 13.74 -26.28
CA ALA A 2 46.29 12.49 -26.07
C ALA A 2 44.83 12.82 -26.47
N PRO A 3 43.97 11.89 -26.91
CA PRO A 3 43.56 10.71 -26.11
C PRO A 3 43.17 9.44 -26.93
N GLY A 4 42.87 8.35 -26.20
CA GLY A 4 42.26 7.15 -26.80
C GLY A 4 42.13 5.96 -25.85
N ALA A 5 41.66 6.16 -24.62
CA ALA A 5 41.35 5.08 -23.69
C ALA A 5 39.98 4.46 -24.01
N THR A 6 39.95 3.21 -24.47
CA THR A 6 38.70 2.44 -24.59
C THR A 6 38.34 1.82 -23.24
N SER A 7 37.29 2.39 -22.64
CA SER A 7 36.69 1.95 -21.38
C SER A 7 36.09 0.55 -21.49
N ARG A 8 36.53 -0.37 -20.63
CA ARG A 8 35.78 -1.57 -20.25
C ARG A 8 34.69 -1.14 -19.28
N HIS A 9 33.44 -1.54 -19.50
CA HIS A 9 32.49 -2.03 -18.47
C HIS A 9 31.11 -2.34 -19.09
N GLY A 10 30.88 -3.60 -19.49
CA GLY A 10 29.55 -4.15 -19.71
C GLY A 10 28.97 -4.68 -18.40
N GLY A 11 28.31 -3.83 -17.63
CA GLY A 11 27.65 -4.21 -16.38
C GLY A 11 26.27 -4.82 -16.62
N THR A 12 26.14 -6.14 -16.49
CA THR A 12 24.84 -6.84 -16.54
C THR A 12 24.07 -6.62 -15.23
N ALA A 13 22.83 -6.13 -15.33
CA ALA A 13 21.94 -5.71 -14.24
C ALA A 13 21.52 -6.79 -13.20
N PHE A 14 22.10 -8.00 -13.22
CA PHE A 14 21.60 -9.15 -12.45
C PHE A 14 22.66 -9.88 -11.61
N LYS A 15 23.75 -9.21 -11.20
CA LYS A 15 24.78 -9.82 -10.34
C LYS A 15 24.74 -9.28 -8.92
N THR A 16 23.60 -9.40 -8.24
CA THR A 16 23.61 -9.26 -6.78
C THR A 16 23.98 -10.60 -6.16
N GLY A 17 25.12 -10.66 -5.46
CA GLY A 17 25.64 -11.91 -4.89
C GLY A 17 24.69 -12.59 -3.88
N TRP A 18 23.69 -11.87 -3.37
CA TRP A 18 22.64 -12.43 -2.53
C TRP A 18 21.64 -13.28 -3.33
N PHE A 19 21.33 -12.91 -4.58
CA PHE A 19 20.40 -13.65 -5.43
C PHE A 19 20.97 -15.03 -5.81
N THR A 20 22.26 -15.09 -6.17
CA THR A 20 22.97 -16.34 -6.43
C THR A 20 22.99 -17.25 -5.19
N LYS A 21 23.12 -16.69 -3.98
CA LYS A 21 23.06 -17.45 -2.73
C LYS A 21 21.64 -17.99 -2.46
N ALA A 22 20.61 -17.19 -2.71
CA ALA A 22 19.21 -17.60 -2.54
C ALA A 22 18.82 -18.71 -3.52
N ALA A 23 19.16 -18.58 -4.80
CA ALA A 23 18.91 -19.61 -5.82
C ALA A 23 19.62 -20.93 -5.48
N ARG A 24 20.89 -20.86 -5.05
CA ARG A 24 21.66 -22.04 -4.61
C ARG A 24 21.03 -22.73 -3.40
N LYS A 25 20.57 -21.96 -2.41
CA LYS A 25 19.88 -22.52 -1.22
C LYS A 25 18.57 -23.21 -1.59
N ALA A 26 17.86 -22.69 -2.58
CA ALA A 26 16.63 -23.28 -3.11
C ALA A 26 16.86 -24.39 -4.15
N ARG A 27 18.12 -24.71 -4.47
CA ARG A 27 18.53 -25.65 -5.54
C ARG A 27 17.95 -25.31 -6.92
N ILE A 28 17.64 -24.04 -7.16
CA ILE A 28 17.14 -23.57 -8.45
C ILE A 28 18.34 -23.40 -9.37
N SER A 29 18.34 -24.09 -10.50
CA SER A 29 19.43 -23.97 -11.47
C SER A 29 19.29 -22.70 -12.31
N ASP A 30 20.41 -22.23 -12.87
CA ASP A 30 20.40 -21.10 -13.81
C ASP A 30 19.54 -21.41 -15.05
N SER A 31 19.45 -22.68 -15.47
CA SER A 31 18.59 -23.10 -16.58
C SER A 31 17.10 -23.02 -16.24
N GLU A 32 16.71 -23.32 -14.99
CA GLU A 32 15.34 -23.15 -14.51
C GLU A 32 14.96 -21.67 -14.40
N LEU A 33 15.88 -20.83 -13.93
CA LEU A 33 15.66 -19.39 -13.84
C LEU A 33 15.46 -18.75 -15.22
N LEU A 34 16.34 -19.07 -16.18
CA LEU A 34 16.24 -18.58 -17.55
C LEU A 34 14.97 -19.07 -18.24
N LYS A 35 14.54 -20.30 -17.95
CA LYS A 35 13.28 -20.85 -18.44
C LYS A 35 12.07 -20.12 -17.86
N ALA A 36 12.08 -19.81 -16.56
CA ALA A 36 11.01 -19.05 -15.91
C ALA A 36 10.91 -17.60 -16.43
N ILE A 37 12.05 -16.91 -16.57
CA ILE A 37 12.11 -15.55 -17.14
C ILE A 37 11.58 -15.54 -18.58
N ARG A 38 11.98 -16.52 -19.40
CA ARG A 38 11.49 -16.65 -20.78
C ARG A 38 9.98 -16.94 -20.82
N GLN A 39 9.47 -17.79 -19.93
CA GLN A 39 8.02 -18.08 -19.86
C GLN A 39 7.21 -16.84 -19.42
N VAL A 40 7.73 -16.02 -18.51
CA VAL A 40 7.10 -14.74 -18.13
C VAL A 40 7.13 -13.75 -19.30
N ALA A 41 8.27 -13.61 -19.99
CA ALA A 41 8.41 -12.72 -21.14
C ALA A 41 7.51 -13.12 -22.33
N GLU A 42 7.24 -14.42 -22.47
CA GLU A 42 6.34 -14.97 -23.50
C GLU A 42 4.86 -14.93 -23.08
N GLY A 43 4.52 -14.31 -21.93
CA GLY A 43 3.15 -14.22 -21.43
C GLY A 43 2.55 -15.56 -21.00
N LYS A 44 3.38 -16.59 -20.83
CA LYS A 44 3.00 -17.96 -20.48
C LYS A 44 2.95 -18.20 -18.97
N ALA A 45 3.08 -17.14 -18.17
CA ALA A 45 2.74 -17.19 -16.75
C ALA A 45 1.22 -17.35 -16.65
N GLY A 46 0.75 -18.60 -16.66
CA GLY A 46 -0.66 -18.91 -16.43
C GLY A 46 -1.11 -18.29 -15.11
N ASP A 47 -2.35 -17.78 -15.10
CA ASP A 47 -3.02 -17.19 -13.96
C ASP A 47 -2.58 -17.86 -12.66
N LEU A 48 -1.80 -17.13 -11.85
CA LEU A 48 -1.43 -17.56 -10.50
C LEU A 48 -2.65 -17.56 -9.55
N GLY A 49 -3.87 -17.46 -10.08
CA GLY A 49 -4.89 -18.46 -9.84
C GLY A 49 -5.31 -18.48 -8.39
N GLY A 50 -6.06 -17.44 -8.00
CA GLY A 50 -7.10 -17.46 -6.95
C GLY A 50 -6.73 -17.77 -5.50
N VAL A 51 -5.66 -18.52 -5.23
CA VAL A 51 -5.36 -19.10 -3.91
C VAL A 51 -4.37 -18.25 -3.12
N TRP A 52 -3.55 -17.42 -3.78
CA TRP A 52 -2.67 -16.46 -3.09
C TRP A 52 -3.42 -15.29 -2.44
N ARG A 53 -4.67 -15.01 -2.87
CA ARG A 53 -5.50 -13.95 -2.29
C ARG A 53 -6.05 -14.30 -0.90
N SER A 54 -6.15 -15.58 -0.53
CA SER A 54 -7.02 -15.93 0.60
C SER A 54 -6.39 -15.80 1.99
N ASN A 55 -5.08 -15.55 2.12
CA ASN A 55 -4.43 -15.53 3.45
C ASN A 55 -3.41 -14.40 3.69
N MET A 56 -3.28 -13.42 2.80
CA MET A 56 -2.58 -12.17 3.11
C MET A 56 -3.48 -10.99 2.80
N ALA A 57 -3.58 -10.05 3.74
CA ALA A 57 -4.36 -8.81 3.68
C ALA A 57 -5.83 -8.87 4.15
N LYS A 58 -6.08 -9.35 5.37
CA LYS A 58 -7.13 -8.69 6.17
C LYS A 58 -6.58 -7.37 6.70
N GLY A 59 -6.63 -6.30 5.89
CA GLY A 59 -6.52 -4.93 6.41
C GLY A 59 -5.87 -3.86 5.53
N THR A 60 -5.11 -4.23 4.48
CA THR A 60 -4.24 -3.27 3.79
C THR A 60 -4.74 -3.01 2.36
N LYS A 61 -5.21 -1.78 2.08
CA LYS A 61 -5.59 -1.36 0.71
C LYS A 61 -4.41 -0.67 0.02
N TYR A 62 -4.08 -1.13 -1.18
CA TYR A 62 -3.03 -0.60 -2.04
C TYR A 62 -3.59 0.31 -3.14
N LYS A 63 -2.79 1.26 -3.62
CA LYS A 63 -3.20 2.19 -4.69
C LYS A 63 -3.42 1.49 -6.04
N SER A 64 -2.67 0.43 -6.32
CA SER A 64 -2.83 -0.45 -7.48
C SER A 64 -2.08 -1.77 -7.25
N ASP A 65 -2.30 -2.76 -8.13
CA ASP A 65 -1.57 -4.05 -8.14
C ASP A 65 -0.05 -3.86 -8.24
N ALA A 66 0.41 -2.83 -8.96
CA ALA A 66 1.83 -2.51 -9.05
C ALA A 66 2.38 -2.02 -7.69
N PHE A 67 1.65 -1.16 -6.98
CA PHE A 67 2.04 -0.71 -5.64
C PHE A 67 1.96 -1.85 -4.61
N GLU A 68 1.04 -2.79 -4.77
CA GLU A 68 0.99 -4.01 -3.95
C GLU A 68 2.23 -4.89 -4.16
N ALA A 69 2.63 -5.12 -5.41
CA ALA A 69 3.81 -5.92 -5.74
C ALA A 69 5.10 -5.27 -5.21
N ILE A 70 5.22 -3.94 -5.35
CA ILE A 70 6.35 -3.16 -4.81
C ILE A 70 6.39 -3.25 -3.29
N HIS A 71 5.25 -3.02 -2.62
CA HIS A 71 5.16 -3.06 -1.16
C HIS A 71 5.46 -4.46 -0.60
N THR A 72 4.94 -5.50 -1.24
CA THR A 72 5.20 -6.89 -0.85
C THR A 72 6.67 -7.24 -0.97
N SER A 73 7.32 -6.76 -2.03
CA SER A 73 8.77 -6.91 -2.22
C SER A 73 9.57 -6.16 -1.14
N ALA A 74 9.19 -4.92 -0.84
CA ALA A 74 9.79 -4.14 0.25
C ALA A 74 9.62 -4.82 1.61
N LYS A 75 8.44 -5.36 1.90
CA LYS A 75 8.15 -6.11 3.14
C LYS A 75 9.01 -7.37 3.27
N ALA A 76 9.24 -8.09 2.18
CA ALA A 76 10.16 -9.22 2.16
C ALA A 76 11.60 -8.77 2.44
N MET A 77 12.04 -7.66 1.85
CA MET A 77 13.37 -7.06 2.10
C MET A 77 13.53 -6.60 3.56
N HIS A 78 12.51 -6.00 4.16
CA HIS A 78 12.53 -5.59 5.57
C HIS A 78 12.62 -6.81 6.49
N LYS A 79 11.86 -7.88 6.20
CA LYS A 79 11.87 -9.11 7.00
C LYS A 79 13.24 -9.79 7.03
N ILE A 80 14.00 -9.70 5.94
CA ILE A 80 15.37 -10.22 5.87
C ILE A 80 16.43 -9.18 6.28
N GLY A 81 16.01 -8.02 6.82
CA GLY A 81 16.88 -6.97 7.34
C GLY A 81 17.64 -6.17 6.28
N THR A 82 17.24 -6.25 5.00
CA THR A 82 17.91 -5.52 3.90
C THR A 82 17.51 -4.04 3.86
N ILE A 83 16.28 -3.72 4.24
CA ILE A 83 15.85 -2.33 4.42
C ILE A 83 15.49 -2.12 5.90
N ASP A 84 15.76 -0.93 6.40
CA ASP A 84 15.42 -0.55 7.76
C ASP A 84 13.94 -0.16 7.88
N LYS A 85 13.53 0.06 9.13
CA LYS A 85 12.14 0.41 9.47
C LYS A 85 11.72 1.75 8.89
N GLU A 86 12.64 2.70 8.76
CA GLU A 86 12.38 4.02 8.18
C GLU A 86 12.07 3.91 6.68
N THR A 87 12.88 3.14 5.96
CA THR A 87 12.65 2.82 4.54
C THR A 87 11.33 2.06 4.36
N MET A 88 11.01 1.09 5.22
CA MET A 88 9.72 0.39 5.16
C MET A 88 8.53 1.34 5.35
N ARG A 89 8.65 2.35 6.21
CA ARG A 89 7.62 3.36 6.43
C ARG A 89 7.35 4.21 5.20
N SER A 90 8.38 4.58 4.43
CA SER A 90 8.16 5.33 3.18
C SER A 90 7.44 4.48 2.11
N PHE A 91 7.68 3.17 2.09
CA PHE A 91 6.90 2.23 1.28
C PHE A 91 5.45 2.12 1.76
N ASP A 92 5.20 2.07 3.08
CA ASP A 92 3.84 2.12 3.64
C ASP A 92 3.10 3.40 3.21
N GLU A 93 3.73 4.57 3.33
CA GLU A 93 3.08 5.85 2.98
C GLU A 93 2.85 6.01 1.46
N SER A 94 3.77 5.50 0.64
CA SER A 94 3.68 5.62 -0.82
C SER A 94 2.75 4.61 -1.48
N CYS A 95 2.73 3.37 -1.00
CA CYS A 95 2.03 2.26 -1.65
C CYS A 95 0.59 2.07 -1.14
N LEU A 96 0.31 2.49 0.10
CA LEU A 96 -1.00 2.32 0.72
C LEU A 96 -1.96 3.45 0.31
N VAL A 97 -3.25 3.12 0.24
CA VAL A 97 -4.29 4.13 0.04
C VAL A 97 -4.39 4.96 1.32
N SER A 98 -3.99 6.23 1.22
CA SER A 98 -4.30 7.23 2.24
C SER A 98 -5.82 7.47 2.25
N PRO A 99 -6.45 7.63 3.42
CA PRO A 99 -7.85 8.07 3.50
C PRO A 99 -8.00 9.36 2.66
N SER A 100 -8.97 9.40 1.73
CA SER A 100 -9.22 10.64 1.00
C SER A 100 -9.65 11.71 2.01
N VAL A 101 -9.17 12.92 1.80
CA VAL A 101 -9.67 14.08 2.54
C VAL A 101 -11.12 14.25 2.11
N LEU A 102 -12.04 14.19 3.08
CA LEU A 102 -13.46 14.46 2.83
C LEU A 102 -13.69 15.96 2.89
N ASP A 103 -14.38 16.48 1.89
CA ASP A 103 -14.82 17.87 1.86
C ASP A 103 -15.95 18.10 2.89
N PRO A 104 -16.13 19.35 3.37
CA PRO A 104 -17.16 19.67 4.38
C PRO A 104 -18.56 19.18 4.01
N GLU A 105 -18.94 19.31 2.73
CA GLU A 105 -20.23 18.85 2.22
C GLU A 105 -20.35 17.33 2.23
N GLU A 106 -19.26 16.61 1.94
CA GLU A 106 -19.25 15.14 2.00
C GLU A 106 -19.41 14.65 3.43
N ILE A 107 -18.81 15.33 4.41
CA ILE A 107 -18.96 14.98 5.84
C ILE A 107 -20.42 15.18 6.27
N LYS A 108 -21.04 16.29 5.84
CA LYS A 108 -22.46 16.55 6.12
C LYS A 108 -23.37 15.51 5.46
N ALA A 109 -23.15 15.21 4.19
CA ALA A 109 -23.91 14.19 3.46
C ALA A 109 -23.73 12.79 4.07
N LEU A 110 -22.52 12.46 4.54
CA LEU A 110 -22.24 11.21 5.24
C LEU A 110 -23.05 11.11 6.54
N ARG A 111 -23.14 12.18 7.32
CA ARG A 111 -23.97 12.21 8.52
C ARG A 111 -25.46 12.04 8.19
N GLU A 112 -25.95 12.77 7.19
CA GLU A 112 -27.36 12.80 6.81
C GLU A 112 -27.83 11.47 6.21
N SER A 113 -26.99 10.82 5.40
CA SER A 113 -27.23 9.47 4.86
C SER A 113 -27.25 8.38 5.93
N ASN A 114 -26.66 8.62 7.10
CA ASN A 114 -26.77 7.73 8.26
C ASN A 114 -27.94 8.13 9.19
N HIS A 115 -28.74 9.14 8.82
CA HIS A 115 -29.95 9.58 9.52
C HIS A 115 -29.74 9.97 10.99
N VAL A 116 -28.60 10.61 11.30
CA VAL A 116 -28.29 11.08 12.66
C VAL A 116 -28.06 12.59 12.74
N SER A 117 -28.32 13.16 13.92
CA SER A 117 -28.01 14.57 14.21
C SER A 117 -26.51 14.77 14.47
N GLN A 118 -26.03 16.02 14.41
CA GLN A 118 -24.62 16.35 14.69
C GLN A 118 -24.14 15.85 16.08
N PRO A 119 -24.91 16.02 17.18
CA PRO A 119 -24.53 15.48 18.49
C PRO A 119 -24.40 13.94 18.50
N VAL A 120 -25.32 13.24 17.83
CA VAL A 120 -25.33 11.77 17.79
C VAL A 120 -24.15 11.27 16.96
N PHE A 121 -23.88 11.89 15.82
CA PHE A 121 -22.72 11.59 14.97
C PHE A 121 -21.40 11.82 15.71
N ALA A 122 -21.30 12.93 16.45
CA ALA A 122 -20.13 13.23 17.28
C ALA A 122 -19.89 12.16 18.35
N ARG A 123 -20.96 11.63 18.96
CA ARG A 123 -20.87 10.55 19.95
C ARG A 123 -20.31 9.26 19.35
N TYR A 124 -20.75 8.87 18.16
CA TYR A 124 -20.18 7.70 17.45
C TYR A 124 -18.70 7.88 17.09
N LEU A 125 -18.30 9.11 16.74
CA LEU A 125 -16.91 9.43 16.37
C LEU A 125 -16.02 9.76 17.57
N ASN A 126 -16.53 9.64 18.80
CA ASN A 126 -15.86 10.02 20.05
C ASN A 126 -15.26 11.44 20.00
N THR A 127 -16.06 12.41 19.55
CA THR A 127 -15.69 13.83 19.46
C THR A 127 -16.84 14.75 19.92
N SER A 128 -16.63 16.06 19.87
CA SER A 128 -17.67 17.04 20.24
C SER A 128 -18.54 17.43 19.06
N GLU A 129 -19.80 17.78 19.31
CA GLU A 129 -20.71 18.39 18.32
C GLU A 129 -20.05 19.60 17.65
N SER A 130 -19.42 20.48 18.44
CA SER A 130 -18.71 21.65 17.94
C SER A 130 -17.54 21.30 17.01
N THR A 131 -16.95 20.11 17.13
CA THR A 131 -15.92 19.63 16.22
C THR A 131 -16.53 19.17 14.90
N VAL A 132 -17.64 18.41 14.95
CA VAL A 132 -18.40 18.00 13.76
C VAL A 132 -18.92 19.22 13.00
N GLN A 133 -19.48 20.21 13.70
CA GLN A 133 -19.95 21.45 13.10
C GLN A 133 -18.83 22.19 12.36
N LYS A 134 -17.63 22.26 12.95
CA LYS A 134 -16.46 22.90 12.31
C LYS A 134 -15.95 22.11 11.10
N TRP A 135 -16.13 20.79 11.08
CA TRP A 135 -15.83 19.97 9.90
C TRP A 135 -16.82 20.22 8.78
N GLU A 136 -18.12 20.21 9.09
CA GLU A 136 -19.20 20.44 8.12
C GLU A 136 -19.24 21.88 7.59
N SER A 137 -18.72 22.86 8.33
CA SER A 137 -18.57 24.25 7.86
C SER A 137 -17.23 24.55 7.19
N GLY A 138 -16.30 23.58 7.18
CA GLY A 138 -14.94 23.78 6.66
C GLY A 138 -14.02 24.64 7.52
N ALA A 139 -14.49 25.13 8.67
CA ALA A 139 -13.67 25.91 9.61
C ALA A 139 -12.51 25.10 10.21
N LYS A 140 -12.59 23.76 10.21
CA LYS A 140 -11.52 22.86 10.64
C LYS A 140 -11.50 21.60 9.78
N ARG A 141 -10.30 21.08 9.48
CA ARG A 141 -10.14 19.77 8.85
C ARG A 141 -10.09 18.63 9.88
N PRO A 142 -10.69 17.45 9.62
CA PRO A 142 -10.54 16.29 10.48
C PRO A 142 -9.08 15.83 10.55
N SER A 143 -8.64 15.34 11.71
CA SER A 143 -7.32 14.73 11.86
C SER A 143 -7.22 13.41 11.07
N GLY A 144 -6.01 12.89 10.85
CA GLY A 144 -5.84 11.63 10.11
C GLY A 144 -6.61 10.44 10.70
N ILE A 145 -6.73 10.38 12.04
CA ILE A 145 -7.54 9.37 12.73
C ILE A 145 -9.03 9.60 12.46
N ALA A 146 -9.50 10.84 12.56
CA ALA A 146 -10.88 11.18 12.27
C ALA A 146 -11.25 10.90 10.80
N LEU A 147 -10.37 11.23 9.85
CA LEU A 147 -10.54 10.86 8.43
C LEU A 147 -10.65 9.35 8.26
N LYS A 148 -9.83 8.57 8.97
CA LYS A 148 -9.91 7.11 8.93
C LYS A 148 -11.27 6.60 9.44
N LEU A 149 -11.77 7.14 10.54
CA LEU A 149 -13.10 6.80 11.07
C LEU A 149 -14.20 7.17 10.08
N LEU A 150 -14.15 8.38 9.51
CA LEU A 150 -15.11 8.83 8.50
C LEU A 150 -15.08 7.92 7.26
N SER A 151 -13.91 7.47 6.80
CA SER A 151 -13.81 6.48 5.72
C SER A 151 -14.42 5.12 6.07
N ILE A 152 -14.32 4.70 7.35
CA ILE A 152 -14.96 3.45 7.81
C ILE A 152 -16.48 3.63 7.77
N VAL A 153 -17.01 4.74 8.27
CA VAL A 153 -18.44 5.05 8.23
C VAL A 153 -18.95 5.15 6.79
N GLN A 154 -18.20 5.80 5.89
CA GLN A 154 -18.55 5.90 4.47
C GLN A 154 -18.69 4.53 3.80
N LYS A 155 -17.85 3.57 4.19
CA LYS A 155 -17.84 2.24 3.57
C LYS A 155 -18.77 1.24 4.24
N HIS A 156 -18.97 1.36 5.55
CA HIS A 156 -19.58 0.31 6.37
C HIS A 156 -20.79 0.80 7.19
N GLY A 157 -21.06 2.11 7.24
CA GLY A 157 -22.10 2.73 8.07
C GLY A 157 -21.66 2.96 9.52
N LEU A 158 -22.46 3.73 10.26
CA LEU A 158 -22.19 4.08 11.67
C LEU A 158 -22.23 2.89 12.62
N GLN A 159 -22.98 1.84 12.30
CA GLN A 159 -23.14 0.65 13.13
C GLN A 159 -21.82 -0.08 13.43
N PHE A 160 -20.78 0.17 12.64
CA PHE A 160 -19.45 -0.43 12.83
C PHE A 160 -18.61 0.28 13.90
N LEU A 161 -19.09 1.40 14.45
CA LEU A 161 -18.42 2.18 15.49
C LEU A 161 -19.08 2.02 16.88
N ASN A 162 -20.10 1.18 17.01
CA ASN A 162 -20.83 0.93 18.26
C ASN A 162 -20.31 -0.30 19.01
#